data_AF-A0A972SVM0-F1
#
_entry.id   AF-A0A972SVM0-F1
#
_cell.length_a   1.000
_cell.length_b   1.000
_cell.length_c   1.000
_cell.angle_alpha   90.00
_cell.angle_beta   90.00
_cell.angle_gamma   90.00
#
_symmetry.space_group_name_H-M   'P 1'
#
loop_
_entity.id
_entity.type
_entity.pdbx_description
1 polymer ?
#
loop_
_entity_poly.entity_id
_entity_poly.type
_entity_poly.pdbx_seq_one_letter_code
_entity_poly.pdbx_strand_id
1 'polypeptide(L)'
;MCRPEGTVEFDYVSETLFDTALPQEVILELAAGAHIFQLVRNERLELLFYHSAPGTGTRVVTVDLTSVTPCFRVYIALVWSPLETRLYVGPRVPGGKLVRAEGRPSPVQLRVGEDGRVYRIGDTSLAVGHYSVRLGGHLVLQPTAIEAWRNTVQAMELLRKAKSEEDYAFEVILSNFIIVTLVTGFEAYCKTRFLELESEGINSDLEALITAFYSQRERAHFTADDLKEEAVARNRTVLQKMVGDRRINFQDYEEAKKAYRKAYGIKFGEIGVSSNDLALLQRLIHHRHRVVHFSPWESLLPVASGEPEFSDQKLVEKAVDCFNRFVNRLHEATLRLRPCK
;
A
#
# COMPACT_ATOMS: atom_id res chain seq x y z
N MET A 1 -3.99 -15.86 9.15
CA MET A 1 -2.98 -14.81 9.38
C MET A 1 -2.76 -13.97 8.12
N CYS A 2 -2.47 -14.54 6.94
CA CYS A 2 -2.44 -13.78 5.67
C CYS A 2 -3.85 -13.52 5.13
N ARG A 3 -4.60 -12.63 5.79
CA ARG A 3 -5.93 -12.15 5.39
C ARG A 3 -6.10 -10.70 5.86
N PRO A 4 -6.89 -9.86 5.15
CA PRO A 4 -7.11 -8.47 5.53
C PRO A 4 -7.74 -8.28 6.90
N GLU A 5 -8.55 -9.25 7.34
CA GLU A 5 -9.23 -9.24 8.63
C GLU A 5 -9.19 -10.62 9.30
N GLY A 6 -9.18 -10.61 10.63
CA GLY A 6 -9.18 -11.84 11.41
C GLY A 6 -9.04 -11.62 12.90
N THR A 7 -9.19 -12.74 13.61
CA THR A 7 -8.97 -12.84 15.05
C THR A 7 -8.08 -14.05 15.31
N VAL A 8 -7.12 -13.88 16.22
CA VAL A 8 -6.34 -14.98 16.79
C VAL A 8 -6.45 -14.87 18.30
N GLU A 9 -6.81 -15.97 18.92
CA GLU A 9 -6.92 -16.09 20.37
C GLU A 9 -6.03 -17.23 20.86
N PHE A 10 -5.40 -17.01 22.01
CA PHE A 10 -4.57 -18.01 22.65
C PHE A 10 -4.44 -17.71 24.15
N ASP A 11 -4.08 -18.74 24.91
CA ASP A 11 -3.65 -18.57 26.28
C ASP A 11 -2.12 -18.47 26.32
N TYR A 12 -1.60 -17.47 27.01
CA TYR A 12 -0.18 -17.30 27.25
C TYR A 12 0.14 -17.62 28.71
N VAL A 13 1.09 -18.52 28.92
CA VAL A 13 1.55 -18.92 30.26
C VAL A 13 2.94 -18.34 30.48
N SER A 14 3.09 -17.52 31.52
CA SER A 14 4.36 -16.87 31.86
C SER A 14 4.40 -16.52 33.34
N GLU A 15 5.54 -16.79 33.97
CA GLU A 15 5.83 -16.38 35.36
C GLU A 15 6.28 -14.92 35.45
N THR A 16 6.65 -14.34 34.30
CA THR A 16 7.43 -13.12 34.20
C THR A 16 6.67 -11.97 33.54
N LEU A 17 5.49 -12.21 32.95
CA LEU A 17 4.71 -11.21 32.23
C LEU A 17 4.45 -9.93 33.05
N PHE A 18 4.23 -10.08 34.35
CA PHE A 18 3.93 -9.00 35.29
C PHE A 18 5.15 -8.54 36.10
N ASP A 19 6.34 -9.06 35.84
CA ASP A 19 7.56 -8.69 36.56
C ASP A 19 8.10 -7.34 36.06
N THR A 20 8.17 -6.35 36.94
CA THR A 20 8.70 -5.01 36.64
C THR A 20 10.20 -4.96 36.37
N ALA A 21 10.97 -5.95 36.85
CA ALA A 21 12.43 -5.93 36.78
C ALA A 21 12.99 -6.41 35.44
N LEU A 22 12.14 -6.98 34.57
CA LEU A 22 12.58 -7.56 33.32
C LEU A 22 12.65 -6.55 32.18
N PRO A 23 13.56 -6.77 31.22
CA PRO A 23 13.63 -5.96 30.01
C PRO A 23 12.43 -6.23 29.09
N GLN A 24 12.43 -5.57 27.94
CA GLN A 24 11.48 -5.86 26.86
C GLN A 24 11.55 -7.34 26.42
N GLU A 25 10.38 -7.95 26.21
CA GLU A 25 10.22 -9.33 25.73
C GLU A 25 9.34 -9.35 24.48
N VAL A 26 9.79 -10.04 23.42
CA VAL A 26 8.95 -10.35 22.24
C VAL A 26 8.24 -11.67 22.50
N ILE A 27 6.93 -11.61 22.72
CA ILE A 27 6.09 -12.77 23.01
C ILE A 27 5.70 -13.50 21.73
N LEU A 28 5.43 -12.75 20.67
CA LEU A 28 5.05 -13.26 19.35
C LEU A 28 5.63 -12.35 18.28
N GLU A 29 6.27 -12.93 17.26
CA GLU A 29 6.56 -12.26 16.00
C GLU A 29 6.26 -13.22 14.85
N LEU A 30 5.36 -12.82 13.96
CA LEU A 30 4.97 -13.62 12.81
C LEU A 30 4.81 -12.71 11.59
N ALA A 31 5.47 -13.12 10.49
CA ALA A 31 5.19 -12.61 9.16
C ALA A 31 4.32 -13.64 8.39
N ALA A 32 3.26 -13.16 7.73
CA ALA A 32 2.39 -13.99 6.90
C ALA A 32 2.01 -13.22 5.62
N GLY A 33 2.65 -13.55 4.50
CA GLY A 33 2.64 -12.67 3.33
C GLY A 33 3.34 -11.36 3.67
N ALA A 34 2.72 -10.22 3.36
CA ALA A 34 3.19 -8.90 3.78
C ALA A 34 2.62 -8.46 5.14
N HIS A 35 1.84 -9.30 5.81
CA HIS A 35 1.36 -8.99 7.16
C HIS A 35 2.42 -9.26 8.22
N ILE A 36 2.51 -8.38 9.21
CA ILE A 36 3.33 -8.58 10.42
C ILE A 36 2.43 -8.48 11.64
N PHE A 37 2.60 -9.44 12.54
CA PHE A 37 1.97 -9.50 13.85
C PHE A 37 3.08 -9.58 14.89
N GLN A 38 3.21 -8.56 15.74
CA GLN A 38 4.20 -8.54 16.80
C GLN A 38 3.53 -8.22 18.13
N LEU A 39 3.73 -9.06 19.14
CA LEU A 39 3.29 -8.84 20.51
C LEU A 39 4.51 -8.69 21.40
N VAL A 40 4.63 -7.55 22.05
CA VAL A 40 5.81 -7.18 22.85
C VAL A 40 5.35 -6.73 24.23
N ARG A 41 5.96 -7.25 25.29
CA ARG A 41 5.87 -6.65 26.62
C ARG A 41 7.06 -5.70 26.78
N ASN A 42 6.81 -4.43 27.04
CA ASN A 42 7.88 -3.43 27.22
C ASN A 42 8.27 -3.24 28.69
N GLU A 43 9.31 -2.44 28.92
CA GLU A 43 9.84 -2.13 30.26
C GLU A 43 8.85 -1.36 31.15
N ARG A 44 7.81 -0.76 30.57
CA ARG A 44 6.77 0.00 31.29
C ARG A 44 5.59 -0.88 31.73
N LEU A 45 5.73 -2.21 31.65
CA LEU A 45 4.63 -3.16 31.84
C LEU A 45 3.46 -2.93 30.89
N GLU A 46 3.73 -2.52 29.66
CA GLU A 46 2.71 -2.43 28.63
C GLU A 46 2.84 -3.60 27.66
N LEU A 47 1.70 -4.17 27.28
CA LEU A 47 1.58 -5.12 26.19
C LEU A 47 1.24 -4.36 24.90
N LEU A 48 2.17 -4.41 23.95
CA LEU A 48 2.10 -3.74 22.67
C LEU A 48 1.82 -4.74 21.57
N PHE A 49 0.68 -4.61 20.89
CA PHE A 49 0.37 -5.39 19.70
C PHE A 49 0.53 -4.52 18.45
N TYR A 50 1.53 -4.84 17.65
CA TYR A 50 1.73 -4.26 16.33
C TYR A 50 1.10 -5.14 15.26
N HIS A 51 0.31 -4.52 14.40
CA HIS A 51 -0.15 -5.10 13.15
C HIS A 51 0.31 -4.21 12.01
N SER A 52 0.88 -4.82 10.98
CA SER A 52 1.23 -4.10 9.75
C SER A 52 0.78 -4.84 8.50
N ALA A 53 0.35 -4.06 7.51
CA ALA A 53 0.10 -4.50 6.13
C ALA A 53 0.36 -3.31 5.18
N PRO A 54 0.74 -3.56 3.91
CA PRO A 54 1.04 -2.48 2.96
C PRO A 54 -0.07 -1.42 2.83
N GLY A 55 -1.32 -1.86 2.80
CA GLY A 55 -2.49 -1.03 2.59
C GLY A 55 -2.91 -0.21 3.80
N THR A 56 -2.60 -0.66 5.02
CA THR A 56 -3.03 0.00 6.27
C THR A 56 -1.89 0.69 7.00
N GLY A 57 -0.64 0.44 6.61
CA GLY A 57 0.54 0.82 7.37
C GLY A 57 0.65 0.01 8.67
N THR A 58 1.31 0.58 9.67
CA THR A 58 1.50 -0.06 10.98
C THR A 58 0.62 0.60 12.02
N ARG A 59 -0.14 -0.23 12.75
CA ARG A 59 -0.90 0.18 13.93
C ARG A 59 -0.33 -0.49 15.16
N VAL A 60 -0.41 0.21 16.29
CA VAL A 60 -0.04 -0.32 17.61
C VAL A 60 -1.22 -0.18 18.55
N VAL A 61 -1.52 -1.26 19.26
CA VAL A 61 -2.44 -1.30 20.40
C VAL A 61 -1.62 -1.41 21.67
N THR A 62 -1.97 -0.65 22.70
CA THR A 62 -1.26 -0.64 23.99
C THR A 62 -2.23 -1.00 25.11
N VAL A 63 -1.92 -2.05 25.88
CA VAL A 63 -2.62 -2.41 27.12
C VAL A 63 -1.64 -2.26 28.28
N ASP A 64 -1.99 -1.46 29.27
CA ASP A 64 -1.26 -1.36 30.54
C ASP A 64 -1.54 -2.62 31.38
N LEU A 65 -0.53 -3.45 31.63
CA LEU A 65 -0.68 -4.69 32.39
C LEU A 65 -0.98 -4.43 33.87
N THR A 66 -0.73 -3.23 34.41
CA THR A 66 -1.14 -2.89 35.79
C THR A 66 -2.67 -2.86 35.96
N SER A 67 -3.40 -2.71 34.86
CA SER A 67 -4.87 -2.79 34.83
C SER A 67 -5.41 -4.23 34.75
N VAL A 68 -4.54 -5.23 34.56
CA VAL A 68 -4.88 -6.65 34.46
C VAL A 68 -4.49 -7.33 35.77
N THR A 69 -5.37 -8.17 36.33
CA THR A 69 -5.02 -8.92 37.55
C THR A 69 -3.83 -9.84 37.28
N PRO A 70 -2.73 -9.75 38.06
CA PRO A 70 -1.56 -10.59 37.86
C PRO A 70 -1.90 -12.08 37.98
N CYS A 71 -1.42 -12.88 37.03
CA CYS A 71 -1.59 -14.33 37.03
C CYS A 71 -0.59 -15.01 36.09
N PHE A 72 -0.42 -16.33 36.25
CA PHE A 72 0.49 -17.12 35.42
C PHE A 72 -0.06 -17.44 34.02
N ARG A 73 -1.38 -17.34 33.82
CA ARG A 73 -2.03 -17.67 32.56
C ARG A 73 -3.00 -16.57 32.17
N VAL A 74 -2.72 -15.89 31.07
CA VAL A 74 -3.59 -14.86 30.51
C VAL A 74 -4.20 -15.35 29.21
N TYR A 75 -5.44 -14.92 28.96
CA TYR A 75 -6.07 -14.97 27.66
C TYR A 75 -5.65 -13.75 26.85
N ILE A 76 -5.29 -13.95 25.59
CA ILE A 76 -4.94 -12.88 24.65
C ILE A 76 -5.75 -13.08 23.38
N ALA A 77 -6.39 -12.01 22.90
CA ALA A 77 -7.02 -11.97 21.59
C ALA A 77 -6.51 -10.79 20.77
N LEU A 78 -6.00 -11.09 19.58
CA LEU A 78 -5.51 -10.16 18.59
C LEU A 78 -6.56 -10.04 17.50
N VAL A 79 -7.09 -8.83 17.25
CA VAL A 79 -8.08 -8.58 16.20
C VAL A 79 -7.53 -7.54 15.25
N TRP A 80 -7.66 -7.78 13.95
CA TRP A 80 -7.27 -6.82 12.93
C TRP A 80 -8.30 -6.77 11.80
N SER A 81 -8.38 -5.59 11.20
CA SER A 81 -9.08 -5.32 9.95
C SER A 81 -8.44 -4.08 9.29
N PRO A 82 -8.82 -3.74 8.05
CA PRO A 82 -8.38 -2.50 7.42
C PRO A 82 -8.75 -1.25 8.22
N LEU A 83 -9.82 -1.29 9.01
CA LEU A 83 -10.33 -0.14 9.76
C LEU A 83 -9.79 -0.07 11.19
N GLU A 84 -9.57 -1.21 11.83
CA GLU A 84 -9.24 -1.26 13.26
C GLU A 84 -8.28 -2.38 13.61
N THR A 85 -7.55 -2.18 14.70
CA THR A 85 -6.75 -3.21 15.37
C THR A 85 -7.15 -3.17 16.83
N ARG A 86 -7.37 -4.32 17.46
CA ARG A 86 -7.73 -4.40 18.89
C ARG A 86 -6.93 -5.49 19.58
N LEU A 87 -6.67 -5.26 20.86
CA LEU A 87 -6.02 -6.20 21.76
C LEU A 87 -6.93 -6.41 22.96
N TYR A 88 -7.18 -7.68 23.27
CA TYR A 88 -7.90 -8.10 24.46
C TYR A 88 -6.97 -8.93 25.34
N VAL A 89 -6.91 -8.61 26.63
CA VAL A 89 -6.06 -9.31 27.59
C VAL A 89 -6.84 -9.51 28.88
N GLY A 90 -6.84 -10.72 29.42
CA GLY A 90 -7.53 -10.98 30.68
C GLY A 90 -6.94 -12.17 31.43
N PRO A 91 -7.02 -12.21 32.76
CA PRO A 91 -6.48 -13.31 33.54
C PRO A 91 -7.38 -14.54 33.41
N ARG A 92 -6.79 -15.73 33.25
CA ARG A 92 -7.53 -17.00 33.30
C ARG A 92 -7.75 -17.44 34.75
N VAL A 93 -8.47 -16.62 35.51
CA VAL A 93 -8.85 -16.86 36.91
C VAL A 93 -10.35 -16.62 37.11
N PRO A 94 -11.00 -17.26 38.10
CA PRO A 94 -12.41 -17.01 38.42
C PRO A 94 -12.67 -15.52 38.67
N GLY A 95 -13.68 -14.94 38.00
CA GLY A 95 -14.02 -13.51 38.12
C GLY A 95 -13.06 -12.55 37.39
N GLY A 96 -12.10 -13.08 36.63
CA GLY A 96 -11.17 -12.29 35.81
C GLY A 96 -11.88 -11.39 34.80
N LYS A 97 -11.44 -10.12 34.71
CA LYS A 97 -11.98 -9.14 33.77
C LYS A 97 -11.08 -9.01 32.54
N LEU A 98 -11.71 -8.91 31.38
CA LEU A 98 -11.03 -8.64 30.12
C LEU A 98 -10.79 -7.15 29.96
N VAL A 99 -9.52 -6.77 29.80
CA VAL A 99 -9.11 -5.42 29.38
C VAL A 99 -9.06 -5.40 27.86
N ARG A 100 -9.50 -4.29 27.27
CA ARG A 100 -9.47 -4.06 25.82
C ARG A 100 -8.80 -2.74 25.51
N ALA A 101 -8.10 -2.69 24.38
CA ALA A 101 -7.58 -1.46 23.81
C ALA A 101 -7.74 -1.45 22.29
N GLU A 102 -7.74 -0.24 21.74
CA GLU A 102 -7.86 0.03 20.30
C GLU A 102 -6.55 0.55 19.73
N GLY A 103 -6.31 0.21 18.46
CA GLY A 103 -5.08 0.50 17.76
C GLY A 103 -5.06 1.90 17.19
N ARG A 104 -3.89 2.52 17.26
CA ARG A 104 -3.59 3.82 16.63
C ARG A 104 -2.43 3.67 15.64
N PRO A 105 -2.29 4.58 14.66
CA PRO A 105 -1.11 4.61 13.82
C PRO A 105 0.17 4.63 14.65
N SER A 106 1.13 3.79 14.29
CA SER A 106 2.41 3.69 14.98
C SER A 106 3.43 4.64 14.34
N PRO A 107 4.27 5.35 15.13
CA PRO A 107 5.44 6.06 14.59
C PRO A 107 6.52 5.10 14.08
N VAL A 108 6.50 3.85 14.54
CA VAL A 108 7.36 2.77 14.06
C VAL A 108 6.64 2.04 12.93
N GLN A 109 7.32 1.87 11.80
CA GLN A 109 6.83 1.04 10.70
C GLN A 109 7.51 -0.34 10.73
N LEU A 110 6.74 -1.40 10.48
CA LEU A 110 7.24 -2.77 10.36
C LEU A 110 6.94 -3.23 8.93
N ARG A 111 7.92 -3.82 8.23
CA ARG A 111 7.75 -4.25 6.84
C ARG A 111 8.42 -5.59 6.58
N VAL A 112 7.81 -6.41 5.73
CA VAL A 112 8.43 -7.64 5.23
C VAL A 112 9.18 -7.28 3.96
N GLY A 113 10.49 -7.54 3.92
CA GLY A 113 11.29 -7.41 2.70
C GLY A 113 11.05 -8.56 1.72
N GLU A 114 11.51 -8.39 0.48
CA GLU A 114 11.49 -9.48 -0.52
C GLU A 114 12.36 -10.68 -0.10
N ASP A 115 13.28 -10.47 0.85
CA ASP A 115 14.09 -11.51 1.47
C ASP A 115 13.39 -12.23 2.65
N GLY A 116 12.12 -11.90 2.91
CA GLY A 116 11.30 -12.46 3.98
C GLY A 116 11.61 -11.93 5.38
N ARG A 117 12.56 -10.99 5.52
CA ARG A 117 12.93 -10.43 6.83
C ARG A 117 11.97 -9.32 7.25
N VAL A 118 11.81 -9.15 8.56
CA VAL A 118 11.06 -8.04 9.14
C VAL A 118 12.02 -6.86 9.37
N TYR A 119 11.69 -5.72 8.77
CA TYR A 119 12.40 -4.46 8.91
C TYR A 119 11.60 -3.52 9.80
N ARG A 120 12.28 -2.93 10.78
CA ARG A 120 11.76 -1.81 11.57
C ARG A 120 12.29 -0.50 10.99
N ILE A 121 11.39 0.42 10.69
CA ILE A 121 11.71 1.71 10.08
C ILE A 121 11.20 2.82 10.99
N GLY A 122 12.10 3.75 11.27
CA GLY A 122 11.83 4.85 12.20
C GLY A 122 11.77 4.42 13.65
N ASP A 123 11.62 5.42 14.50
CA ASP A 123 11.42 5.26 15.93
C ASP A 123 10.58 6.42 16.48
N THR A 124 10.19 6.36 17.75
CA THR A 124 9.48 7.48 18.40
C THR A 124 10.21 8.82 18.32
N SER A 125 11.54 8.81 18.16
CA SER A 125 12.39 10.00 18.04
C SER A 125 12.82 10.32 16.60
N LEU A 126 12.54 9.46 15.62
CA LEU A 126 13.03 9.58 14.26
C LEU A 126 11.93 9.29 13.24
N ALA A 127 11.42 10.34 12.60
CA ALA A 127 10.56 10.22 11.44
C ALA A 127 11.42 9.94 10.19
N VAL A 128 11.14 8.83 9.51
CA VAL A 128 11.78 8.46 8.24
C VAL A 128 10.81 8.73 7.11
N GLY A 129 11.11 9.72 6.26
CA GLY A 129 10.23 10.10 5.13
C GLY A 129 10.33 9.17 3.93
N HIS A 130 11.55 8.80 3.54
CA HIS A 130 11.80 7.90 2.41
C HIS A 130 12.81 6.82 2.82
N TYR A 131 12.55 5.58 2.43
CA TYR A 131 13.44 4.45 2.66
C TYR A 131 13.52 3.57 1.43
N SER A 132 14.70 3.00 1.21
CA SER A 132 14.91 1.89 0.28
C SER A 132 16.08 1.08 0.80
N VAL A 133 15.92 -0.22 0.94
CA VAL A 133 17.01 -1.09 1.41
C VAL A 133 17.51 -1.90 0.23
N ARG A 134 18.82 -1.86 0.01
CA ARG A 134 19.51 -2.72 -0.96
C ARG A 134 20.48 -3.65 -0.24
N LEU A 135 20.40 -4.95 -0.52
CA LEU A 135 21.33 -5.96 -0.04
C LEU A 135 21.96 -6.66 -1.25
N GLY A 136 23.30 -6.69 -1.30
CA GLY A 136 24.02 -7.28 -2.44
C GLY A 136 23.71 -6.61 -3.79
N GLY A 137 23.34 -5.32 -3.79
CA GLY A 137 22.94 -4.61 -5.01
C GLY A 137 21.48 -4.81 -5.42
N HIS A 138 20.77 -5.76 -4.81
CA HIS A 138 19.35 -6.01 -5.05
C HIS A 138 18.49 -5.18 -4.12
N LEU A 139 17.41 -4.62 -4.64
CA LEU A 139 16.41 -3.90 -3.85
C LEU A 139 15.56 -4.90 -3.09
N VAL A 140 15.57 -4.83 -1.76
CA VAL A 140 14.86 -5.79 -0.89
C VAL A 140 13.69 -5.16 -0.15
N LEU A 141 13.67 -3.83 -0.03
CA LEU A 141 12.59 -3.13 0.63
C LEU A 141 12.34 -1.77 -0.04
N GLN A 142 11.06 -1.48 -0.28
CA GLN A 142 10.57 -0.22 -0.83
C GLN A 142 9.38 0.29 -0.03
N PRO A 143 9.02 1.58 -0.16
CA PRO A 143 7.77 2.11 0.36
C PRO A 143 6.56 1.37 -0.24
N THR A 144 5.48 1.30 0.53
CA THR A 144 4.21 0.77 0.01
C THR A 144 3.66 1.69 -1.07
N ALA A 145 2.70 1.22 -1.87
CA ALA A 145 2.09 2.00 -2.94
C ALA A 145 1.59 3.36 -2.44
N ILE A 146 0.82 3.35 -1.33
CA ILE A 146 0.25 4.58 -0.76
C ILE A 146 1.32 5.49 -0.14
N GLU A 147 2.41 4.94 0.40
CA GLU A 147 3.55 5.72 0.89
C GLU A 147 4.31 6.38 -0.26
N ALA A 148 4.61 5.62 -1.31
CA ALA A 148 5.25 6.13 -2.51
C ALA A 148 4.42 7.26 -3.13
N TRP A 149 3.11 7.10 -3.23
CA TRP A 149 2.21 8.15 -3.72
C TRP A 149 2.25 9.42 -2.86
N ARG A 150 2.15 9.28 -1.53
CA ARG A 150 2.24 10.41 -0.60
C ARG A 150 3.58 11.13 -0.74
N ASN A 151 4.66 10.39 -0.92
CA ASN A 151 5.99 10.96 -1.15
C ASN A 151 6.06 11.71 -2.49
N THR A 152 5.45 11.19 -3.56
CA THR A 152 5.33 11.91 -4.83
C THR A 152 4.60 13.23 -4.64
N VAL A 153 3.44 13.24 -3.99
CA VAL A 153 2.67 14.47 -3.75
C VAL A 153 3.45 15.47 -2.91
N GLN A 154 4.10 15.03 -1.83
CA GLN A 154 4.93 15.90 -1.00
C GLN A 154 6.09 16.53 -1.79
N ALA A 155 6.75 15.74 -2.66
CA ALA A 155 7.79 16.27 -3.53
C ALA A 155 7.24 17.31 -4.50
N MET A 156 6.04 17.11 -5.05
CA MET A 156 5.41 18.08 -5.95
C MET A 156 5.05 19.38 -5.21
N GLU A 157 4.53 19.28 -3.99
CA GLU A 157 4.26 20.44 -3.14
C GLU A 157 5.52 21.25 -2.79
N LEU A 158 6.68 20.59 -2.72
CA LEU A 158 7.97 21.28 -2.57
C LEU A 158 8.40 21.96 -3.88
N LEU A 159 8.32 21.25 -5.02
CA LEU A 159 8.67 21.81 -6.34
C LEU A 159 7.82 23.02 -6.70
N ARG A 160 6.54 23.03 -6.34
CA ARG A 160 5.61 24.16 -6.54
C ARG A 160 6.05 25.46 -5.87
N LYS A 161 6.94 25.40 -4.86
CA LYS A 161 7.45 26.58 -4.16
C LYS A 161 8.68 27.20 -4.85
N ALA A 162 9.21 26.55 -5.88
CA ALA A 162 10.35 27.05 -6.63
C ALA A 162 9.98 28.33 -7.39
N LYS A 163 10.96 29.22 -7.58
CA LYS A 163 10.81 30.49 -8.30
C LYS A 163 11.99 30.68 -9.26
N SER A 164 11.77 31.42 -10.33
CA SER A 164 12.78 31.78 -11.34
C SER A 164 12.60 33.23 -11.76
N GLU A 165 13.66 33.84 -12.31
CA GLU A 165 13.59 35.17 -12.95
C GLU A 165 12.86 35.11 -14.31
N GLU A 166 12.82 33.95 -14.96
CA GLU A 166 12.10 33.69 -16.23
C GLU A 166 10.67 33.16 -15.96
N ASP A 167 9.80 34.01 -15.39
CA ASP A 167 8.54 33.61 -14.75
C ASP A 167 7.64 32.68 -15.60
N TYR A 168 7.32 33.07 -16.84
CA TYR A 168 6.39 32.31 -17.69
C TYR A 168 6.97 30.99 -18.23
N ALA A 169 8.19 31.03 -18.78
CA ALA A 169 8.85 29.85 -19.33
C ALA A 169 9.10 28.80 -18.25
N PHE A 170 9.54 29.26 -17.08
CA PHE A 170 9.73 28.43 -15.92
C PHE A 170 8.43 27.80 -15.44
N GLU A 171 7.32 28.56 -15.37
CA GLU A 171 6.03 28.04 -14.94
C GLU A 171 5.54 26.90 -15.84
N VAL A 172 5.62 27.07 -17.17
CA VAL A 172 5.19 26.03 -18.12
C VAL A 172 5.98 24.74 -17.95
N ILE A 173 7.31 24.86 -17.92
CA ILE A 173 8.21 23.71 -17.78
C ILE A 173 7.98 23.01 -16.44
N LEU A 174 7.92 23.77 -15.35
CA LEU A 174 7.72 23.23 -14.01
C LEU A 174 6.37 22.50 -13.91
N SER A 175 5.31 23.12 -14.44
CA SER A 175 3.97 22.53 -14.45
C SER A 175 3.94 21.21 -15.22
N ASN A 176 4.57 21.16 -16.39
CA ASN A 176 4.68 19.94 -17.17
C ASN A 176 5.47 18.85 -16.46
N PHE A 177 6.60 19.16 -15.82
CA PHE A 177 7.36 18.18 -15.03
C PHE A 177 6.56 17.66 -13.84
N ILE A 178 5.79 18.52 -13.18
CA ILE A 178 4.91 18.09 -12.08
C ILE A 178 3.85 17.12 -12.62
N ILE A 179 3.16 17.45 -13.72
CA ILE A 179 2.15 16.58 -14.33
C ILE A 179 2.76 15.22 -14.74
N VAL A 180 3.92 15.21 -15.40
CA VAL A 180 4.62 13.98 -15.77
C VAL A 180 4.96 13.14 -14.54
N THR A 181 5.39 13.78 -13.46
CA THR A 181 5.74 13.10 -12.20
C THR A 181 4.50 12.54 -11.50
N LEU A 182 3.38 13.27 -11.51
CA LEU A 182 2.09 12.79 -10.98
C LEU A 182 1.59 11.57 -11.75
N VAL A 183 1.64 11.61 -13.10
CA VAL A 183 1.27 10.46 -13.94
C VAL A 183 2.18 9.26 -13.61
N THR A 184 3.49 9.46 -13.54
CA THR A 184 4.45 8.39 -13.19
C THR A 184 4.17 7.82 -11.78
N GLY A 185 3.88 8.68 -10.81
CA GLY A 185 3.51 8.27 -9.45
C GLY A 185 2.21 7.47 -9.42
N PHE A 186 1.23 7.85 -10.24
CA PHE A 186 -0.04 7.13 -10.38
C PHE A 186 0.15 5.75 -11.00
N GLU A 187 0.96 5.63 -12.03
CA GLU A 187 1.33 4.36 -12.67
C GLU A 187 2.01 3.43 -11.65
N ALA A 188 2.99 3.96 -10.93
CA ALA A 188 3.71 3.23 -9.89
C ALA A 188 2.76 2.79 -8.76
N TYR A 189 1.88 3.68 -8.31
CA TYR A 189 0.86 3.35 -7.32
C TYR A 189 -0.03 2.20 -7.79
N CYS A 190 -0.62 2.30 -8.99
CA CYS A 190 -1.52 1.28 -9.53
C CYS A 190 -0.81 -0.07 -9.67
N LYS A 191 0.40 -0.08 -10.23
CA LYS A 191 1.18 -1.30 -10.38
C LYS A 191 1.53 -1.94 -9.03
N THR A 192 2.06 -1.15 -8.09
CA THR A 192 2.50 -1.66 -6.78
C THR A 192 1.31 -2.13 -5.96
N ARG A 193 0.23 -1.32 -5.87
CA ARG A 193 -0.97 -1.70 -5.10
C ARG A 193 -1.62 -2.97 -5.65
N PHE A 194 -1.62 -3.15 -6.97
CA PHE A 194 -2.15 -4.33 -7.62
C PHE A 194 -1.42 -5.63 -7.20
N LEU A 195 -0.11 -5.55 -6.94
CA LEU A 195 0.70 -6.67 -6.43
C LEU A 195 0.62 -6.82 -4.90
N GLU A 196 0.54 -5.71 -4.16
CA GLU A 196 0.37 -5.74 -2.70
C GLU A 196 -0.89 -6.48 -2.26
N LEU A 197 -1.96 -6.42 -3.05
CA LEU A 197 -3.19 -7.16 -2.77
C LEU A 197 -2.95 -8.66 -2.62
N GLU A 198 -2.13 -9.25 -3.48
CA GLU A 198 -1.78 -10.68 -3.40
C GLU A 198 -0.98 -10.98 -2.13
N SER A 199 -0.03 -10.10 -1.77
CA SER A 199 0.77 -10.28 -0.55
C SER A 199 -0.01 -10.01 0.74
N GLU A 200 -1.15 -9.31 0.66
CA GLU A 200 -2.16 -9.16 1.73
C GLU A 200 -3.18 -10.32 1.78
N GLY A 201 -3.00 -11.34 0.94
CA GLY A 201 -3.87 -12.52 0.90
C GLY A 201 -5.18 -12.28 0.15
N ILE A 202 -5.26 -11.27 -0.72
CA ILE A 202 -6.35 -11.10 -1.68
C ILE A 202 -5.95 -11.78 -3.00
N ASN A 203 -6.59 -12.92 -3.29
CA ASN A 203 -6.35 -13.67 -4.52
C ASN A 203 -6.88 -12.90 -5.73
N SER A 204 -6.07 -12.84 -6.79
CA SER A 204 -6.50 -12.35 -8.10
C SER A 204 -7.19 -13.45 -8.90
N ASP A 205 -8.15 -13.08 -9.73
CA ASP A 205 -8.71 -13.98 -10.75
C ASP A 205 -7.72 -14.13 -11.93
N LEU A 206 -6.82 -15.11 -11.79
CA LEU A 206 -5.76 -15.38 -12.76
C LEU A 206 -6.32 -15.83 -14.11
N GLU A 207 -7.41 -16.59 -14.15
CA GLU A 207 -8.01 -17.06 -15.41
C GLU A 207 -8.56 -15.88 -16.22
N ALA A 208 -9.27 -14.96 -15.55
CA ALA A 208 -9.78 -13.75 -16.16
C ALA A 208 -8.65 -12.84 -16.65
N LEU A 209 -7.53 -12.76 -15.91
CA LEU A 209 -6.33 -12.03 -16.32
C LEU A 209 -5.65 -12.66 -17.54
N ILE A 210 -5.41 -13.98 -17.52
CA ILE A 210 -4.78 -14.68 -18.64
C ILE A 210 -5.62 -14.51 -19.91
N THR A 211 -6.94 -14.68 -19.80
CA THR A 211 -7.87 -14.48 -20.91
C THR A 211 -7.87 -13.04 -21.43
N ALA A 212 -7.65 -12.06 -20.55
CA ALA A 212 -7.68 -10.65 -20.90
C ALA A 212 -6.39 -10.14 -21.56
N PHE A 213 -5.22 -10.69 -21.19
CA PHE A 213 -3.91 -10.15 -21.54
C PHE A 213 -3.03 -11.09 -22.38
N TYR A 214 -3.45 -12.34 -22.60
CA TYR A 214 -2.80 -13.24 -23.57
C TYR A 214 -3.70 -13.49 -24.78
N SER A 215 -3.08 -13.47 -25.95
CA SER A 215 -3.78 -13.78 -27.20
C SER A 215 -4.28 -15.23 -27.22
N GLN A 216 -5.28 -15.51 -28.06
CA GLN A 216 -5.78 -16.87 -28.23
C GLN A 216 -4.67 -17.82 -28.73
N ARG A 217 -3.77 -17.33 -29.59
CA ARG A 217 -2.62 -18.10 -30.08
C ARG A 217 -1.67 -18.46 -28.95
N GLU A 218 -1.32 -17.51 -28.09
CA GLU A 218 -0.46 -17.76 -26.92
C GLU A 218 -1.08 -18.79 -25.98
N ARG A 219 -2.37 -18.65 -25.65
CA ARG A 219 -3.11 -19.58 -24.79
C ARG A 219 -3.29 -20.99 -25.38
N ALA A 220 -2.99 -21.20 -26.66
CA ALA A 220 -2.97 -22.53 -27.28
C ALA A 220 -1.61 -23.24 -27.07
N HIS A 221 -0.57 -22.50 -26.69
CA HIS A 221 0.80 -23.01 -26.54
C HIS A 221 1.21 -23.21 -25.07
N PHE A 222 0.38 -22.79 -24.11
CA PHE A 222 0.59 -23.04 -22.69
C PHE A 222 -0.75 -23.16 -21.96
N THR A 223 -0.73 -23.85 -20.84
CA THR A 223 -1.79 -23.94 -19.84
C THR A 223 -1.55 -22.95 -18.70
N ALA A 224 -2.58 -22.70 -17.90
CA ALA A 224 -2.41 -21.90 -16.68
C ALA A 224 -1.40 -22.55 -15.70
N ASP A 225 -1.25 -23.87 -15.75
CA ASP A 225 -0.30 -24.60 -14.90
C ASP A 225 1.14 -24.42 -15.39
N ASP A 226 1.39 -24.38 -16.70
CA ASP A 226 2.72 -24.05 -17.25
C ASP A 226 3.19 -22.67 -16.76
N LEU A 227 2.29 -21.68 -16.74
CA LEU A 227 2.61 -20.34 -16.21
C LEU A 227 2.92 -20.36 -14.71
N LYS A 228 2.26 -21.23 -13.93
CA LYS A 228 2.55 -21.41 -12.50
C LYS A 228 3.91 -22.04 -12.31
N GLU A 229 4.24 -23.10 -13.04
CA GLU A 229 5.52 -23.78 -12.96
C GLU A 229 6.68 -22.84 -13.31
N GLU A 230 6.55 -22.06 -14.39
CA GLU A 230 7.54 -21.04 -14.77
C GLU A 230 7.72 -19.96 -13.69
N ALA A 231 6.62 -19.52 -13.05
CA ALA A 231 6.67 -18.51 -12.01
C ALA A 231 7.35 -19.04 -10.74
N VAL A 232 7.02 -20.26 -10.33
CA VAL A 232 7.64 -20.96 -9.19
C VAL A 232 9.14 -21.15 -9.42
N ALA A 233 9.56 -21.55 -10.62
CA ALA A 233 10.97 -21.68 -10.96
C ALA A 233 11.78 -20.37 -10.81
N ARG A 234 11.10 -19.22 -10.81
CA ARG A 234 11.69 -17.89 -10.60
C ARG A 234 11.41 -17.30 -9.22
N ASN A 235 10.85 -18.08 -8.28
CA ASN A 235 10.40 -17.63 -6.96
C ASN A 235 9.42 -16.44 -7.05
N ARG A 236 8.47 -16.50 -7.99
CA ARG A 236 7.44 -15.47 -8.20
C ARG A 236 6.07 -16.09 -8.28
N THR A 237 5.06 -15.27 -8.04
CA THR A 237 3.67 -15.62 -8.39
C THR A 237 3.43 -15.39 -9.88
N VAL A 238 2.37 -16.01 -10.41
CA VAL A 238 1.94 -15.77 -11.81
C VAL A 238 1.63 -14.29 -12.04
N LEU A 239 1.00 -13.63 -11.05
CA LEU A 239 0.69 -12.21 -11.11
C LEU A 239 1.96 -11.35 -11.22
N GLN A 240 2.95 -11.60 -10.35
CA GLN A 240 4.25 -10.92 -10.38
C GLN A 240 4.98 -11.15 -11.70
N LYS A 241 4.89 -12.36 -12.27
CA LYS A 241 5.44 -12.67 -13.59
C LYS A 241 4.75 -11.85 -14.68
N MET A 242 3.41 -11.84 -14.75
CA MET A 242 2.67 -11.05 -15.75
C MET A 242 3.02 -9.57 -15.70
N VAL A 243 3.09 -8.99 -14.50
CA VAL A 243 3.46 -7.59 -14.29
C VAL A 243 4.93 -7.33 -14.61
N GLY A 244 5.83 -8.25 -14.26
CA GLY A 244 7.26 -8.18 -14.55
C GLY A 244 7.59 -8.30 -16.04
N ASP A 245 6.88 -9.17 -16.75
CA ASP A 245 6.98 -9.40 -18.20
C ASP A 245 6.24 -8.29 -19.00
N ARG A 246 5.74 -7.24 -18.33
CA ARG A 246 5.03 -6.09 -18.90
C ARG A 246 3.79 -6.49 -19.73
N ARG A 247 3.10 -7.58 -19.34
CA ARG A 247 1.85 -8.01 -19.97
C ARG A 247 0.68 -7.09 -19.70
N ILE A 248 0.76 -6.31 -18.61
CA ILE A 248 -0.24 -5.30 -18.23
C ILE A 248 0.47 -3.94 -18.24
N ASN A 249 0.01 -3.01 -19.09
CA ASN A 249 0.54 -1.67 -19.15
C ASN A 249 -0.20 -0.73 -18.19
N PHE A 250 0.36 -0.48 -17.01
CA PHE A 250 -0.22 0.47 -16.05
C PHE A 250 -0.07 1.95 -16.46
N GLN A 251 0.67 2.24 -17.55
CA GLN A 251 0.75 3.58 -18.15
C GLN A 251 -0.51 3.92 -18.97
N ASP A 252 -1.23 2.89 -19.42
CA ASP A 252 -2.50 3.06 -20.11
C ASP A 252 -3.66 2.94 -19.12
N TYR A 253 -4.50 3.98 -19.06
CA TYR A 253 -5.64 4.03 -18.14
C TYR A 253 -6.63 2.89 -18.38
N GLU A 254 -6.92 2.55 -19.64
CA GLU A 254 -7.90 1.51 -19.96
C GLU A 254 -7.34 0.11 -19.69
N GLU A 255 -6.04 -0.13 -19.90
CA GLU A 255 -5.40 -1.38 -19.50
C GLU A 255 -5.35 -1.54 -17.97
N ALA A 256 -4.97 -0.50 -17.22
CA ALA A 256 -4.98 -0.53 -15.76
C ALA A 256 -6.40 -0.80 -15.22
N LYS A 257 -7.39 -0.07 -15.73
CA LYS A 257 -8.82 -0.27 -15.41
C LYS A 257 -9.28 -1.70 -15.74
N LYS A 258 -8.87 -2.25 -16.89
CA LYS A 258 -9.19 -3.62 -17.29
C LYS A 258 -8.55 -4.63 -16.34
N ALA A 259 -7.30 -4.42 -15.93
CA ALA A 259 -6.58 -5.29 -15.00
C ALA A 259 -7.26 -5.34 -13.63
N TYR A 260 -7.52 -4.19 -13.01
CA TYR A 260 -8.22 -4.12 -11.71
C TYR A 260 -9.61 -4.75 -11.75
N ARG A 261 -10.37 -4.51 -12.83
CA ARG A 261 -11.69 -5.13 -13.01
C ARG A 261 -11.59 -6.64 -13.14
N LYS A 262 -10.62 -7.15 -13.91
CA LYS A 262 -10.48 -8.58 -14.18
C LYS A 262 -9.93 -9.34 -12.97
N ALA A 263 -8.92 -8.79 -12.29
CA ALA A 263 -8.29 -9.44 -11.16
C ALA A 263 -9.14 -9.40 -9.89
N TYR A 264 -9.76 -8.24 -9.61
CA TYR A 264 -10.32 -7.94 -8.28
C TYR A 264 -11.75 -7.38 -8.33
N GLY A 265 -12.38 -7.33 -9.51
CA GLY A 265 -13.73 -6.77 -9.66
C GLY A 265 -13.84 -5.26 -9.47
N ILE A 266 -12.73 -4.54 -9.26
CA ILE A 266 -12.74 -3.09 -9.05
C ILE A 266 -12.94 -2.38 -10.38
N LYS A 267 -14.00 -1.58 -10.48
CA LYS A 267 -14.27 -0.74 -11.64
C LYS A 267 -13.99 0.72 -11.28
N PHE A 268 -13.07 1.35 -12.00
CA PHE A 268 -12.68 2.76 -11.76
C PHE A 268 -13.84 3.75 -11.84
N GLY A 269 -14.90 3.45 -12.61
CA GLY A 269 -16.11 4.28 -12.66
C GLY A 269 -17.03 4.15 -11.43
N GLU A 270 -16.81 3.15 -10.57
CA GLU A 270 -17.67 2.83 -9.42
C GLU A 270 -16.99 3.09 -8.07
N ILE A 271 -15.75 3.62 -8.05
CA ILE A 271 -15.00 3.91 -6.81
C ILE A 271 -15.38 5.27 -6.17
N GLY A 272 -16.36 5.98 -6.70
CA GLY A 272 -16.81 7.28 -6.16
C GLY A 272 -15.95 8.48 -6.58
N VAL A 273 -15.38 8.43 -7.79
CA VAL A 273 -14.71 9.56 -8.45
C VAL A 273 -15.64 10.10 -9.53
N SER A 274 -15.71 11.44 -9.67
CA SER A 274 -16.60 12.09 -10.64
C SER A 274 -16.20 11.79 -12.09
N SER A 275 -17.15 11.80 -13.02
CA SER A 275 -16.86 11.65 -14.45
C SER A 275 -15.90 12.71 -14.97
N ASN A 276 -15.98 13.93 -14.44
CA ASN A 276 -15.10 15.04 -14.79
C ASN A 276 -13.66 14.78 -14.34
N ASP A 277 -13.47 14.27 -13.12
CA ASP A 277 -12.14 13.89 -12.63
C ASP A 277 -11.57 12.72 -13.46
N LEU A 278 -12.39 11.72 -13.81
CA LEU A 278 -11.94 10.61 -14.66
C LEU A 278 -11.53 11.07 -16.07
N ALA A 279 -12.24 12.04 -16.64
CA ALA A 279 -11.91 12.63 -17.93
C ALA A 279 -10.62 13.48 -17.85
N LEU A 280 -10.46 14.27 -16.77
CA LEU A 280 -9.24 15.04 -16.53
C LEU A 280 -8.03 14.11 -16.34
N LEU A 281 -8.17 13.05 -15.55
CA LEU A 281 -7.12 12.05 -15.32
C LEU A 281 -6.59 11.47 -16.64
N GLN A 282 -7.50 11.02 -17.52
CA GLN A 282 -7.15 10.49 -18.84
C GLN A 282 -6.46 11.52 -19.74
N ARG A 283 -6.92 12.78 -19.73
CA ARG A 283 -6.28 13.87 -20.47
C ARG A 283 -4.85 14.12 -19.99
N LEU A 284 -4.62 14.12 -18.67
CA LEU A 284 -3.29 14.31 -18.07
C LEU A 284 -2.34 13.16 -18.41
N ILE A 285 -2.82 11.91 -18.38
CA ILE A 285 -2.03 10.74 -18.80
C ILE A 285 -1.64 10.86 -20.27
N HIS A 286 -2.57 11.24 -21.15
CA HIS A 286 -2.26 11.47 -22.56
C HIS A 286 -1.27 12.64 -22.76
N HIS A 287 -1.42 13.72 -22.00
CA HIS A 287 -0.53 14.89 -22.04
C HIS A 287 0.91 14.53 -21.67
N ARG A 288 1.11 13.65 -20.68
CA ARG A 288 2.46 13.16 -20.33
C ARG A 288 3.18 12.56 -21.52
N HIS A 289 2.49 11.84 -22.42
CA HIS A 289 3.12 11.34 -23.65
C HIS A 289 3.62 12.47 -24.55
N ARG A 290 2.85 13.56 -24.65
CA ARG A 290 3.25 14.75 -25.42
C ARG A 290 4.48 15.42 -24.81
N VAL A 291 4.45 15.66 -23.50
CA VAL A 291 5.57 16.30 -22.79
C VAL A 291 6.86 15.47 -22.89
N VAL A 292 6.78 14.15 -22.67
CA VAL A 292 7.95 13.26 -22.63
C VAL A 292 8.52 12.99 -24.03
N HIS A 293 7.68 12.83 -25.05
CA HIS A 293 8.13 12.42 -26.38
C HIS A 293 8.28 13.57 -27.37
N PHE A 294 7.65 14.72 -27.14
CA PHE A 294 7.69 15.86 -28.07
C PHE A 294 8.43 17.05 -27.47
N SER A 295 7.94 17.64 -26.38
CA SER A 295 8.60 18.81 -25.79
C SER A 295 8.16 19.12 -24.34
N PRO A 296 9.09 19.43 -23.43
CA PRO A 296 8.77 20.04 -22.13
C PRO A 296 8.05 21.40 -22.22
N TRP A 297 8.08 22.03 -23.40
CA TRP A 297 7.49 23.34 -23.68
C TRP A 297 6.01 23.28 -24.12
N GLU A 298 5.38 22.12 -24.02
CA GLU A 298 3.96 21.96 -24.35
C GLU A 298 3.10 22.83 -23.43
N SER A 299 2.72 24.02 -23.90
CA SER A 299 2.02 25.01 -23.08
C SER A 299 0.52 24.73 -22.95
N LEU A 300 -0.03 23.81 -23.74
CA LEU A 300 -1.47 23.58 -23.85
C LEU A 300 -1.86 22.12 -23.64
N LEU A 301 -2.76 21.90 -22.69
CA LEU A 301 -3.48 20.65 -22.50
C LEU A 301 -4.73 20.65 -23.40
N PRO A 302 -4.84 19.73 -24.38
CA PRO A 302 -5.97 19.72 -25.29
C PRO A 302 -7.28 19.37 -24.57
N VAL A 303 -8.37 20.00 -25.02
CA VAL A 303 -9.74 19.78 -24.54
C VAL A 303 -10.60 19.38 -25.75
N ALA A 304 -11.47 18.38 -25.61
CA ALA A 304 -12.33 17.92 -26.70
C ALA A 304 -13.35 18.99 -27.16
N SER A 305 -13.75 19.89 -26.27
CA SER A 305 -14.62 21.02 -26.54
C SER A 305 -14.31 22.17 -25.57
N GLY A 306 -13.91 23.34 -26.08
CA GLY A 306 -13.60 24.53 -25.28
C GLY A 306 -12.21 25.11 -25.58
N GLU A 307 -11.83 26.14 -24.82
CA GLU A 307 -10.49 26.73 -24.89
C GLU A 307 -9.45 25.76 -24.30
N PRO A 308 -8.26 25.65 -24.90
CA PRO A 308 -7.21 24.81 -24.37
C PRO A 308 -6.76 25.33 -22.99
N GLU A 309 -6.48 24.39 -22.09
CA GLU A 309 -6.06 24.73 -20.73
C GLU A 309 -4.54 24.92 -20.70
N PHE A 310 -4.07 26.04 -20.15
CA PHE A 310 -2.65 26.34 -20.08
C PHE A 310 -1.93 25.43 -19.06
N SER A 311 -0.68 25.12 -19.34
CA SER A 311 0.20 24.42 -18.41
C SER A 311 0.73 25.43 -17.37
N ASP A 312 -0.12 25.73 -16.40
CA ASP A 312 0.10 26.72 -15.35
C ASP A 312 -0.07 26.12 -13.95
N GLN A 313 0.16 26.94 -12.93
CA GLN A 313 -0.03 26.51 -11.54
C GLN A 313 -1.48 26.06 -11.24
N LYS A 314 -2.49 26.61 -11.93
CA LYS A 314 -3.90 26.22 -11.72
C LYS A 314 -4.16 24.82 -12.25
N LEU A 315 -3.59 24.46 -13.40
CA LEU A 315 -3.67 23.10 -13.94
C LEU A 315 -2.99 22.11 -12.99
N VAL A 316 -1.83 22.48 -12.44
CA VAL A 316 -1.12 21.66 -11.44
C VAL A 316 -1.99 21.40 -10.21
N GLU A 317 -2.63 22.44 -9.67
CA GLU A 317 -3.54 22.30 -8.51
C GLU A 317 -4.67 21.33 -8.81
N LYS A 318 -5.34 21.49 -9.95
CA LYS A 318 -6.39 20.57 -10.40
C LYS A 318 -5.87 19.14 -10.58
N ALA A 319 -4.66 18.98 -11.13
CA ALA A 319 -4.05 17.67 -11.35
C ALA A 319 -3.76 16.97 -10.02
N VAL A 320 -3.08 17.65 -9.07
CA VAL A 320 -2.77 17.11 -7.74
C VAL A 320 -4.06 16.64 -7.05
N ASP A 321 -5.09 17.48 -7.05
CA ASP A 321 -6.39 17.19 -6.48
C ASP A 321 -7.08 15.99 -7.14
N CYS A 322 -7.10 15.96 -8.47
CA CYS A 322 -7.68 14.89 -9.27
C CYS A 322 -7.02 13.53 -8.98
N PHE A 323 -5.68 13.48 -9.07
CA PHE A 323 -4.93 12.26 -8.79
C PHE A 323 -5.08 11.82 -7.33
N ASN A 324 -5.02 12.74 -6.36
CA ASN A 324 -5.21 12.41 -4.95
C ASN A 324 -6.59 11.83 -4.68
N ARG A 325 -7.65 12.44 -5.22
CA ARG A 325 -9.02 11.91 -5.10
C ARG A 325 -9.09 10.50 -5.67
N PHE A 326 -8.55 10.29 -6.88
CA PHE A 326 -8.59 8.99 -7.52
C PHE A 326 -7.81 7.92 -6.72
N VAL A 327 -6.55 8.20 -6.38
CA VAL A 327 -5.68 7.25 -5.66
C VAL A 327 -6.28 6.89 -4.31
N ASN A 328 -6.78 7.86 -3.53
CA ASN A 328 -7.40 7.59 -2.23
C ASN A 328 -8.67 6.74 -2.39
N ARG A 329 -9.53 7.02 -3.38
CA ARG A 329 -10.73 6.22 -3.64
C ARG A 329 -10.42 4.81 -4.11
N LEU A 330 -9.42 4.65 -4.96
CA LEU A 330 -8.94 3.34 -5.38
C LEU A 330 -8.37 2.59 -4.17
N HIS A 331 -7.56 3.24 -3.34
CA HIS A 331 -7.02 2.67 -2.11
C HIS A 331 -8.13 2.16 -1.20
N GLU A 332 -9.12 3.02 -0.89
CA GLU A 332 -10.29 2.66 -0.09
C GLU A 332 -11.06 1.46 -0.67
N ALA A 333 -11.26 1.43 -2.00
CA ALA A 333 -11.91 0.31 -2.67
C ALA A 333 -11.12 -0.99 -2.50
N THR A 334 -9.79 -0.93 -2.60
CA THR A 334 -8.92 -2.11 -2.41
C THR A 334 -8.94 -2.64 -0.97
N LEU A 335 -9.07 -1.77 0.03
CA LEU A 335 -9.18 -2.17 1.44
C LEU A 335 -10.53 -2.85 1.77
N ARG A 336 -11.55 -2.67 0.92
CA ARG A 336 -12.86 -3.32 1.08
C ARG A 336 -12.91 -4.71 0.46
N LEU A 337 -11.89 -5.12 -0.28
CA LEU A 337 -11.82 -6.47 -0.83
C LEU A 337 -11.80 -7.51 0.28
N ARG A 338 -12.30 -8.69 -0.05
CA ARG A 338 -12.33 -9.86 0.82
C ARG A 338 -11.76 -11.04 0.05
N PRO A 339 -11.00 -11.93 0.72
CA PRO A 339 -10.58 -13.17 0.08
C PRO A 339 -11.81 -13.93 -0.42
N CYS A 340 -11.82 -14.32 -1.70
CA CYS A 340 -12.80 -15.26 -2.20
C CYS A 340 -12.68 -16.57 -1.40
N LYS A 341 -13.83 -17.17 -1.04
CA LYS A 341 -13.91 -18.38 -0.23
C LYS A 341 -13.27 -19.58 -0.91
#